data_AF-A0A6I9PYM0-F1
#
_entry.id   AF-A0A6I9PYM0-F1
#
_cell.length_a   1.000
_cell.length_b   1.000
_cell.length_c   1.000
_cell.angle_alpha   90.00
_cell.angle_beta   90.00
_cell.angle_gamma   90.00
#
_symmetry.space_group_name_H-M   'P 1'
#
loop_
_entity.id
_entity.type
_entity.pdbx_description
1 polymer ?
#
loop_
_entity_poly.entity_id
_entity_poly.type
_entity_poly.pdbx_seq_one_letter_code
_entity_poly.pdbx_strand_id
1 'polypeptide(L)'
;MECLFLVFLGSLLVPLRALSRSNCKPMTSTFCQGLGYSTTQHPTGVTGYTLREIGQIVETSCSPNVAVLMCRVVVPECGSEEDARMKPCRALCEKVRTDCEAPLKAKRISWPSRLRCDTLPENNCAQGQVSSPAQTSSATCEEISVALCRDQTYTETVLPNILGHASQEEAGLEINKYSPLIQVGCSAHLKPFLCSVYTPKCVSGARRPPCRTLCEKARSGCESLMNKYDIYWPEALRCEAFTTESCENVSLLFLVFYFQVHISM
;
A
#
# COMPACT_ATOMS: atom_id res chain seq x y z
N MET A 1 67.66 -11.94 0.37
CA MET A 1 68.57 -11.31 1.34
C MET A 1 68.39 -9.81 1.15
N GLU A 2 67.80 -9.03 2.04
CA GLU A 2 67.37 -9.27 3.42
C GLU A 2 66.08 -8.49 3.68
N CYS A 3 65.16 -9.13 4.39
CA CYS A 3 64.08 -8.48 5.13
C CYS A 3 64.56 -8.40 6.59
N LEU A 4 64.63 -7.20 7.16
CA LEU A 4 64.66 -7.06 8.62
C LEU A 4 63.53 -6.15 9.09
N PHE A 5 62.82 -6.72 10.06
CA PHE A 5 61.58 -6.29 10.68
C PHE A 5 61.76 -5.01 11.50
N LEU A 6 60.78 -4.11 11.41
CA LEU A 6 60.39 -3.25 12.52
C LEU A 6 58.88 -3.40 12.74
N VAL A 7 58.54 -4.21 13.73
CA VAL A 7 57.21 -4.29 14.31
C VAL A 7 57.07 -3.11 15.26
N PHE A 8 56.26 -2.12 14.90
CA PHE A 8 55.74 -1.14 15.85
C PHE A 8 54.24 -1.40 16.05
N LEU A 9 53.93 -1.96 17.22
CA LEU A 9 52.60 -1.97 17.83
C LEU A 9 52.12 -0.52 17.99
N GLY A 10 51.11 -0.14 17.23
CA GLY A 10 50.50 1.18 17.29
C GLY A 10 49.08 1.14 16.75
N SER A 11 48.15 0.85 17.66
CA SER A 11 46.71 1.17 17.66
C SER A 11 46.06 1.52 16.31
N LEU A 12 45.11 0.68 15.87
CA LEU A 12 44.10 1.08 14.88
C LEU A 12 43.42 2.37 15.33
N LEU A 13 43.88 3.51 14.82
CA LEU A 13 43.07 4.72 14.74
C LEU A 13 42.37 4.68 13.38
N VAL A 14 41.32 3.86 13.31
CA VAL A 14 40.24 4.13 12.35
C VAL A 14 39.75 5.54 12.67
N PRO A 15 39.73 6.48 11.70
CA PRO A 15 39.18 7.79 11.97
C PRO A 15 37.72 7.60 12.35
N LEU A 16 37.41 7.94 13.60
CA LEU A 16 36.09 7.88 14.21
C LEU A 16 35.21 8.97 13.59
N ARG A 17 34.88 8.86 12.30
CA ARG A 17 33.79 9.59 11.64
C ARG A 17 32.46 8.84 11.79
N ALA A 18 32.24 8.25 12.97
CA ALA A 18 31.01 7.55 13.33
C ALA A 18 30.35 8.18 14.58
N LEU A 19 30.40 9.51 14.69
CA LEU A 19 29.67 10.26 15.71
C LEU A 19 28.91 11.42 15.07
N SER A 20 27.79 11.11 14.39
CA SER A 20 26.59 11.95 14.38
C SER A 20 25.39 11.21 13.77
N ARG A 21 24.84 10.23 14.49
CA ARG A 21 23.49 9.68 14.24
C ARG A 21 22.69 9.59 15.53
N SER A 22 22.85 10.57 16.42
CA SER A 22 22.48 10.45 17.84
C SER A 22 20.96 10.50 18.14
N ASN A 23 20.11 10.89 17.19
CA ASN A 23 18.68 11.10 17.46
C ASN A 23 17.71 10.37 16.50
N CYS A 24 18.19 9.55 15.57
CA CYS A 24 17.30 8.78 14.69
C CYS A 24 16.72 7.58 15.44
N LYS A 25 15.39 7.43 15.42
CA LYS A 25 14.67 6.28 15.99
C LYS A 25 13.73 5.66 14.94
N PRO A 26 13.40 4.37 15.05
CA PRO A 26 12.36 3.76 14.21
C PRO A 26 11.03 4.50 14.36
N MET A 27 10.33 4.73 13.25
CA MET A 27 8.98 5.28 13.31
C MET A 27 8.01 4.27 13.94
N THR A 28 7.13 4.74 14.82
CA THR A 28 6.24 3.87 15.61
C THR A 28 4.87 3.67 14.95
N SER A 29 4.50 4.54 14.02
CA SER A 29 3.24 4.42 13.28
C SER A 29 3.33 3.32 12.22
N THR A 30 2.44 2.32 12.33
CA THR A 30 2.31 1.24 11.34
C THR A 30 1.73 1.74 10.01
N PHE A 31 0.80 2.69 10.04
CA PHE A 31 0.18 3.26 8.83
C PHE A 31 1.15 4.17 8.02
N CYS A 32 2.34 4.48 8.56
CA CYS A 32 3.42 5.17 7.85
C CYS A 32 4.53 4.22 7.37
N GLN A 33 4.38 2.91 7.55
CA GLN A 33 5.33 1.91 7.05
C GLN A 33 5.18 1.73 5.53
N GLY A 34 6.27 1.30 4.87
CA GLY A 34 6.28 1.04 3.42
C GLY A 34 6.40 2.27 2.53
N LEU A 35 6.66 3.46 3.07
CA LEU A 35 6.76 4.72 2.31
C LEU A 35 8.17 5.03 1.76
N GLY A 36 9.09 4.06 1.82
CA GLY A 36 10.47 4.19 1.35
C GLY A 36 11.48 4.66 2.40
N TYR A 37 11.06 4.88 3.65
CA TYR A 37 11.94 5.16 4.79
C TYR A 37 11.37 4.55 6.07
N SER A 38 12.22 4.35 7.09
CA SER A 38 11.84 3.66 8.33
C SER A 38 12.28 4.35 9.62
N THR A 39 13.05 5.44 9.53
CA THR A 39 13.61 6.13 10.69
C THR A 39 13.31 7.62 10.66
N THR A 40 13.13 8.21 11.84
CA THR A 40 12.79 9.63 12.04
C THR A 40 13.37 10.12 13.37
N GLN A 41 13.61 11.43 13.50
CA GLN A 41 13.90 12.06 14.80
C GLN A 41 12.65 12.20 15.67
N HIS A 42 11.45 12.06 15.07
CA HIS A 42 10.15 12.23 15.72
C HIS A 42 9.33 10.92 15.61
N PRO A 43 9.72 9.86 16.35
CA PRO A 43 9.14 8.52 16.18
C PRO A 43 7.63 8.45 16.45
N THR A 44 7.10 9.40 17.23
CA THR A 44 5.68 9.53 17.60
C THR A 44 4.98 10.72 16.91
N GLY A 45 5.60 11.28 15.87
CA GLY A 45 5.11 12.49 15.19
C GLY A 45 5.75 13.78 15.69
N VAL A 46 5.80 14.78 14.81
CA VAL A 46 6.27 16.14 15.12
C VAL A 46 5.26 16.89 16.00
N THR A 47 5.77 17.85 16.77
CA THR A 47 4.94 18.71 17.63
C THR A 47 3.83 19.39 16.84
N GLY A 48 2.61 19.33 17.36
CA GLY A 48 1.44 19.93 16.73
C GLY A 48 0.64 19.01 15.82
N TYR A 49 1.05 17.76 15.66
CA TYR A 49 0.26 16.72 15.02
C TYR A 49 0.12 15.53 15.97
N THR A 50 -1.06 14.92 16.02
CA THR A 50 -1.23 13.65 16.72
C THR A 50 -1.27 12.52 15.70
N LEU A 51 -0.48 11.46 15.91
CA LEU A 51 -0.50 10.28 15.04
C LEU A 51 -1.89 9.63 14.98
N ARG A 52 -2.70 9.77 16.04
CA ARG A 52 -4.06 9.27 16.07
C ARG A 52 -4.97 10.00 15.07
N GLU A 53 -5.00 11.33 15.10
CA GLU A 53 -5.80 12.12 14.15
C GLU A 53 -5.32 11.91 12.71
N ILE A 54 -4.00 11.79 12.53
CA ILE A 54 -3.40 11.55 11.23
C ILE A 54 -3.72 10.14 10.71
N GLY A 55 -3.69 9.13 11.58
CA GLY A 55 -4.13 7.77 11.25
C GLY A 55 -5.58 7.76 10.77
N GLN A 56 -6.48 8.47 11.44
CA GLN A 56 -7.89 8.57 11.02
C GLN A 56 -8.06 9.16 9.61
N ILE A 57 -7.20 10.10 9.22
CA ILE A 57 -7.19 10.66 7.86
C ILE A 57 -6.63 9.63 6.87
N VAL A 58 -5.51 9.00 7.18
CA VAL A 58 -4.86 8.01 6.30
C VAL A 58 -5.77 6.80 6.07
N GLU A 59 -6.45 6.31 7.10
CA GLU A 59 -7.41 5.19 7.05
C GLU A 59 -8.65 5.48 6.20
N THR A 60 -8.93 6.75 5.86
CA THR A 60 -10.01 7.05 4.93
C THR A 60 -9.69 6.63 3.50
N SER A 61 -8.40 6.41 3.17
CA SER A 61 -7.94 6.05 1.83
C SER A 61 -8.50 6.95 0.72
N CYS A 62 -8.80 8.21 1.06
CA CYS A 62 -9.46 9.16 0.17
C CYS A 62 -8.63 9.59 -1.04
N SER A 63 -7.31 9.44 -0.97
CA SER A 63 -6.39 9.65 -2.08
C SER A 63 -5.33 8.55 -2.06
N PRO A 64 -4.84 8.06 -3.21
CA PRO A 64 -3.71 7.13 -3.26
C PRO A 64 -2.45 7.67 -2.58
N ASN A 65 -2.35 9.00 -2.47
CA ASN A 65 -1.19 9.69 -1.91
C ASN A 65 -1.41 10.21 -0.47
N VAL A 66 -2.53 9.89 0.17
CA VAL A 66 -2.86 10.43 1.50
C VAL A 66 -1.82 10.03 2.55
N ALA A 67 -1.39 8.75 2.55
CA ALA A 67 -0.36 8.25 3.46
C ALA A 67 0.98 8.94 3.21
N VAL A 68 1.37 9.09 1.94
CA VAL A 68 2.64 9.74 1.56
C VAL A 68 2.68 11.20 2.04
N LEU A 69 1.61 11.96 1.80
CA LEU A 69 1.51 13.35 2.25
C LEU A 69 1.56 13.43 3.77
N MET A 70 0.65 12.74 4.45
CA MET A 70 0.47 12.88 5.89
C MET A 70 1.69 12.40 6.66
N CYS A 71 2.26 11.26 6.30
CA CYS A 71 3.42 10.71 7.00
C CYS A 71 4.68 11.51 6.75
N ARG A 72 4.95 12.01 5.53
CA ARG A 72 6.14 12.86 5.28
C ARG A 72 6.07 14.20 6.01
N VAL A 73 4.88 14.72 6.29
CA VAL A 73 4.70 15.92 7.12
C VAL A 73 4.90 15.61 8.60
N VAL A 74 4.34 14.50 9.07
CA VAL A 74 4.18 14.23 10.51
C VAL A 74 5.35 13.44 11.09
N VAL A 75 5.93 12.52 10.33
CA VAL A 75 7.07 11.68 10.70
C VAL A 75 8.17 11.77 9.64
N PRO A 76 8.81 12.93 9.45
CA PRO A 76 9.78 13.12 8.39
C PRO A 76 10.99 12.20 8.53
N GLU A 77 11.57 11.80 7.40
CA GLU A 77 12.75 10.94 7.34
C GLU A 77 13.93 11.52 8.14
N CYS A 78 14.68 10.63 8.79
CA CYS A 78 15.89 11.00 9.51
C CYS A 78 17.09 11.15 8.56
N GLY A 79 17.69 12.34 8.50
CA GLY A 79 18.99 12.53 7.87
C GLY A 79 19.79 13.69 8.47
N SER A 80 21.02 13.85 7.97
CA SER A 80 22.07 14.66 8.59
C SER A 80 22.08 16.14 8.21
N GLU A 81 21.46 16.53 7.09
CA GLU A 81 21.41 17.90 6.57
C GLU A 81 20.10 18.08 5.76
N GLU A 82 19.73 19.32 5.43
CA GLU A 82 18.43 19.74 4.84
C GLU A 82 17.97 18.91 3.62
N ASP A 83 18.88 18.25 2.91
CA ASP A 83 18.61 17.37 1.75
C ASP A 83 17.85 16.08 2.07
N ALA A 84 17.82 15.62 3.33
CA ALA A 84 17.11 14.38 3.69
C ALA A 84 15.63 14.59 4.05
N ARG A 85 15.16 15.85 4.13
CA ARG A 85 13.76 16.17 4.45
C ARG A 85 13.04 16.59 3.18
N MET A 86 12.89 15.65 2.25
CA MET A 86 12.09 15.88 1.05
C MET A 86 10.62 16.06 1.45
N LYS A 87 10.24 17.33 1.68
CA LYS A 87 8.88 17.76 2.00
C LYS A 87 7.96 17.43 0.82
N PRO A 88 6.68 17.16 1.06
CA PRO A 88 5.73 16.96 -0.03
C PRO A 88 5.57 18.25 -0.87
N CYS A 89 5.34 18.09 -2.16
CA CYS A 89 5.09 19.21 -3.06
C CYS A 89 3.74 19.86 -2.79
N ARG A 90 3.63 21.17 -3.05
CA ARG A 90 2.35 21.91 -3.00
C ARG A 90 1.28 21.22 -3.86
N ALA A 91 1.61 20.87 -5.10
CA ALA A 91 0.69 20.20 -6.01
C ALA A 91 0.16 18.85 -5.45
N LEU A 92 1.02 18.08 -4.78
CA LEU A 92 0.60 16.85 -4.10
C LEU A 92 -0.40 17.16 -2.98
N CYS A 93 -0.07 18.14 -2.14
CA CYS A 93 -0.91 18.52 -1.02
C CYS A 93 -2.29 18.99 -1.47
N GLU A 94 -2.36 19.88 -2.47
CA GLU A 94 -3.64 20.37 -2.98
C GLU A 94 -4.47 19.25 -3.62
N LYS A 95 -3.81 18.33 -4.35
CA LYS A 95 -4.50 17.17 -4.92
C LYS A 95 -5.11 16.28 -3.83
N VAL A 96 -4.33 15.88 -2.83
CA VAL A 96 -4.83 15.05 -1.72
C VAL A 96 -5.91 15.80 -0.95
N ARG A 97 -5.74 17.08 -0.68
CA ARG A 97 -6.74 17.90 0.01
C ARG A 97 -8.09 17.89 -0.72
N THR A 98 -8.04 18.04 -2.05
CA THR A 98 -9.22 17.99 -2.91
C THR A 98 -9.87 16.59 -2.90
N ASP A 99 -9.06 15.55 -3.15
CA ASP A 99 -9.51 14.14 -3.13
C ASP A 99 -10.19 13.78 -1.78
N CYS A 100 -9.69 14.35 -0.68
CA CYS A 100 -10.10 14.03 0.67
C CYS A 100 -11.21 14.92 1.24
N GLU A 101 -11.63 15.99 0.57
CA GLU A 101 -12.61 16.92 1.13
C GLU A 101 -13.94 16.26 1.47
N ALA A 102 -14.56 15.58 0.50
CA ALA A 102 -15.85 14.91 0.72
C ALA A 102 -15.75 13.70 1.68
N PRO A 103 -14.76 12.78 1.54
CA PRO A 103 -14.59 11.67 2.47
C PRO A 103 -14.36 12.09 3.92
N LEU A 104 -13.55 13.13 4.15
CA LEU A 104 -13.28 13.65 5.50
C LEU A 104 -14.52 14.32 6.10
N LYS A 105 -15.25 15.12 5.31
CA LYS A 105 -16.51 15.73 5.73
C LYS A 105 -17.55 14.69 6.13
N ALA A 106 -17.69 13.61 5.34
CA ALA A 106 -18.61 12.51 5.63
C ALA A 106 -18.28 11.81 6.97
N LYS A 107 -16.99 11.72 7.31
CA LYS A 107 -16.53 11.12 8.58
C LYS A 107 -16.38 12.13 9.73
N ARG A 108 -16.74 13.40 9.52
CA ARG A 108 -16.55 14.51 10.47
C ARG A 108 -15.09 14.66 10.94
N ILE A 109 -14.15 14.38 10.05
CA ILE A 109 -12.72 14.56 10.28
C ILE A 109 -12.32 15.91 9.67
N SER A 110 -11.64 16.75 10.44
CA SER A 110 -11.14 18.03 9.95
C SER A 110 -9.74 17.89 9.35
N TRP A 111 -9.48 18.58 8.24
CA TRP A 111 -8.12 18.72 7.72
C TRP A 111 -7.22 19.40 8.77
N PRO A 112 -5.95 18.96 8.95
CA PRO A 112 -5.05 19.54 9.95
C PRO A 112 -4.79 21.01 9.63
N SER A 113 -5.16 21.92 10.52
CA SER A 113 -5.02 23.37 10.32
C SER A 113 -3.56 23.82 10.17
N ARG A 114 -2.61 23.04 10.71
CA ARG A 114 -1.16 23.27 10.56
C ARG A 114 -0.63 22.85 9.19
N LEU A 115 -1.35 22.01 8.44
CA LEU A 115 -0.94 21.56 7.10
C LEU A 115 -1.51 22.49 6.04
N ARG A 116 -0.73 23.55 5.76
CA ARG A 116 -1.04 24.58 4.77
C ARG A 116 -0.31 24.30 3.46
N CYS A 117 -1.03 23.87 2.43
CA CYS A 117 -0.43 23.49 1.15
C CYS A 117 0.33 24.65 0.47
N ASP A 118 -0.14 25.89 0.65
CA ASP A 118 0.52 27.11 0.14
C ASP A 118 1.96 27.27 0.67
N THR A 119 2.26 26.74 1.85
CA THR A 119 3.59 26.82 2.47
C THR A 119 4.58 25.76 1.99
N LEU A 120 4.12 24.79 1.19
CA LEU A 120 4.95 23.71 0.65
C LEU A 120 5.69 24.14 -0.63
N PRO A 121 6.87 23.55 -0.88
CA PRO A 121 7.66 23.83 -2.08
C PRO A 121 6.97 23.36 -3.37
N GLU A 122 7.27 24.03 -4.48
CA GLU A 122 6.81 23.64 -5.82
C GLU A 122 7.72 22.59 -6.47
N ASN A 123 9.04 22.68 -6.24
CA ASN A 123 10.08 21.86 -6.85
C ASN A 123 10.99 21.22 -5.77
N ASN A 124 11.81 20.24 -6.15
CA ASN A 124 12.74 19.51 -5.25
C ASN A 124 12.04 18.96 -3.99
N CYS A 125 10.87 18.37 -4.20
CA CYS A 125 9.95 17.93 -3.17
C CYS A 125 9.40 16.55 -3.53
N ALA A 126 8.76 15.89 -2.57
CA ALA A 126 8.11 14.61 -2.81
C ALA A 126 6.75 14.84 -3.50
N GLN A 127 6.61 14.36 -4.73
CA GLN A 127 5.39 14.50 -5.53
C GLN A 127 4.30 13.50 -5.12
N GLY A 128 4.57 12.65 -4.12
CA GLY A 128 3.77 11.44 -3.88
C GLY A 128 4.01 10.45 -5.01
N GLN A 129 3.22 9.39 -5.10
CA GLN A 129 3.12 8.69 -6.37
C GLN A 129 2.58 9.67 -7.43
N VAL A 130 3.48 10.27 -8.20
CA VAL A 130 3.42 10.23 -9.66
C VAL A 130 3.98 8.86 -10.02
N SER A 131 3.16 7.83 -10.00
CA SER A 131 2.61 7.28 -11.24
C SER A 131 1.44 8.15 -11.73
N SER A 132 1.59 9.13 -12.62
CA SER A 132 1.76 8.87 -14.06
C SER A 132 3.06 8.14 -14.35
N PRO A 133 3.01 7.02 -15.10
CA PRO A 133 4.03 5.98 -15.08
C PRO A 133 5.40 6.64 -15.16
N ALA A 134 6.20 6.50 -14.10
CA ALA A 134 7.64 6.62 -14.24
C ALA A 134 7.98 5.83 -15.48
N GLN A 135 8.45 6.49 -16.55
CA GLN A 135 8.75 5.91 -17.86
C GLN A 135 8.69 4.40 -17.78
N THR A 136 7.48 3.88 -17.87
CA THR A 136 7.32 2.46 -17.85
C THR A 136 7.83 2.17 -19.24
N SER A 137 8.93 1.44 -19.34
CA SER A 137 8.78 0.17 -20.03
C SER A 137 7.40 -0.33 -19.63
N SER A 138 6.39 -0.08 -20.49
CA SER A 138 4.97 -0.23 -20.21
C SER A 138 4.80 -1.26 -19.11
N ALA A 139 4.24 -0.90 -17.93
CA ALA A 139 3.97 -1.92 -16.92
C ALA A 139 2.96 -2.83 -17.60
N THR A 140 3.50 -3.87 -18.21
CA THR A 140 2.83 -4.62 -19.26
C THR A 140 1.98 -5.59 -18.48
N CYS A 141 0.69 -5.62 -18.80
CA CYS A 141 -0.15 -6.67 -18.28
C CYS A 141 0.53 -8.00 -18.63
N GLU A 142 0.71 -8.86 -17.65
CA GLU A 142 1.30 -10.17 -17.86
C GLU A 142 0.25 -11.25 -17.64
N GLU A 143 0.36 -12.34 -18.39
CA GLU A 143 -0.56 -13.46 -18.25
C GLU A 143 -0.44 -14.08 -16.86
N ILE A 144 -1.58 -14.47 -16.29
CA ILE A 144 -1.63 -15.08 -14.96
C ILE A 144 -0.98 -16.48 -15.00
N SER A 145 0.18 -16.61 -14.35
CA SER A 145 0.97 -17.84 -14.29
C SER A 145 0.69 -18.67 -13.02
N VAL A 146 0.45 -18.04 -11.86
CA VAL A 146 -0.83 -18.11 -11.13
C VAL A 146 -1.65 -19.41 -11.16
N ALA A 147 -1.12 -20.62 -10.93
CA ALA A 147 -1.87 -21.88 -11.15
C ALA A 147 -3.28 -21.89 -10.52
N LEU A 148 -3.41 -21.40 -9.28
CA LEU A 148 -4.69 -21.28 -8.59
C LEU A 148 -5.67 -20.32 -9.30
N CYS A 149 -5.18 -19.30 -10.00
CA CYS A 149 -5.95 -18.19 -10.55
C CYS A 149 -6.05 -18.18 -12.09
N ARG A 150 -5.64 -19.25 -12.78
CA ARG A 150 -5.74 -19.32 -14.26
C ARG A 150 -7.16 -19.39 -14.79
N ASP A 151 -8.12 -19.83 -13.97
CA ASP A 151 -9.53 -20.03 -14.33
C ASP A 151 -10.42 -18.83 -13.95
N GLN A 152 -9.84 -17.65 -13.72
CA GLN A 152 -10.60 -16.44 -13.44
C GLN A 152 -11.23 -15.84 -14.71
N THR A 153 -12.16 -14.90 -14.53
CA THR A 153 -12.84 -14.19 -15.63
C THR A 153 -11.95 -13.20 -16.39
N TYR A 154 -10.69 -13.11 -16.01
CA TYR A 154 -9.66 -12.28 -16.63
C TYR A 154 -8.35 -13.07 -16.63
N THR A 155 -7.51 -12.83 -17.64
CA THR A 155 -6.30 -13.62 -17.91
C THR A 155 -5.02 -12.86 -17.63
N GLU A 156 -5.09 -11.54 -17.43
CA GLU A 156 -3.92 -10.69 -17.26
C GLU A 156 -3.91 -9.97 -15.91
N THR A 157 -2.73 -9.91 -15.31
CA THR A 157 -2.42 -9.22 -14.05
C THR A 157 -1.35 -8.16 -14.27
N VAL A 158 -1.11 -7.34 -13.24
CA VAL A 158 0.00 -6.38 -13.23
C VAL A 158 0.68 -6.37 -11.87
N LEU A 159 1.99 -6.17 -11.88
CA LEU A 159 2.84 -6.14 -10.70
C LEU A 159 3.36 -4.71 -10.41
N PRO A 160 3.69 -4.40 -9.14
CA PRO A 160 3.46 -5.22 -7.97
C PRO A 160 1.96 -5.34 -7.65
N ASN A 161 1.57 -6.45 -7.04
CA ASN A 161 0.17 -6.69 -6.69
C ASN A 161 -0.29 -5.82 -5.50
N ILE A 162 -1.51 -6.02 -4.98
CA ILE A 162 -2.07 -5.19 -3.89
C ILE A 162 -1.28 -5.33 -2.59
N LEU A 163 -0.69 -6.50 -2.35
CA LEU A 163 0.10 -6.83 -1.17
C LEU A 163 1.59 -6.43 -1.31
N GLY A 164 1.98 -5.94 -2.48
CA GLY A 164 3.35 -5.50 -2.76
C GLY A 164 4.28 -6.58 -3.30
N HIS A 165 3.78 -7.79 -3.62
CA HIS A 165 4.62 -8.83 -4.24
C HIS A 165 5.15 -8.36 -5.58
N ALA A 166 6.43 -8.62 -5.82
CA ALA A 166 7.15 -8.17 -7.02
C ALA A 166 7.12 -9.21 -8.15
N SER A 167 6.66 -10.43 -7.89
CA SER A 167 6.53 -11.50 -8.88
C SER A 167 5.31 -12.39 -8.64
N GLN A 168 4.84 -13.07 -9.69
CA GLN A 168 3.75 -14.04 -9.57
C GLN A 168 4.15 -15.32 -8.83
N GLU A 169 5.44 -15.67 -8.82
CA GLU A 169 5.96 -16.79 -8.03
C GLU A 169 5.82 -16.50 -6.53
N GLU A 170 6.19 -15.29 -6.09
CA GLU A 170 6.03 -14.84 -4.71
C GLU A 170 4.55 -14.83 -4.30
N ALA A 171 3.70 -14.19 -5.12
CA ALA A 171 2.26 -14.16 -4.90
C ALA A 171 1.65 -15.57 -4.89
N GLY A 172 2.12 -16.45 -5.78
CA GLY A 172 1.71 -17.85 -5.92
C GLY A 172 2.04 -18.69 -4.68
N LEU A 173 3.26 -18.55 -4.14
CA LEU A 173 3.66 -19.23 -2.91
C LEU A 173 2.78 -18.83 -1.72
N GLU A 174 2.43 -17.54 -1.62
CA GLU A 174 1.61 -17.07 -0.52
C GLU A 174 0.14 -17.43 -0.67
N ILE A 175 -0.48 -17.23 -1.84
CA ILE A 175 -1.89 -17.57 -2.05
C ILE A 175 -2.15 -19.08 -1.92
N ASN A 176 -1.16 -19.92 -2.25
CA ASN A 176 -1.29 -21.37 -2.12
C ASN A 176 -1.53 -21.83 -0.66
N LYS A 177 -1.17 -21.02 0.35
CA LYS A 177 -1.49 -21.31 1.76
C LYS A 177 -3.00 -21.42 2.01
N TYR A 178 -3.84 -20.80 1.18
CA TYR A 178 -5.30 -20.85 1.28
C TYR A 178 -5.94 -22.03 0.52
N SER A 179 -5.14 -22.85 -0.18
CA SER A 179 -5.64 -24.01 -0.94
C SER A 179 -6.57 -24.93 -0.13
N PRO A 180 -6.28 -25.27 1.14
CA PRO A 180 -7.18 -26.10 1.95
C PRO A 180 -8.57 -25.46 2.13
N LEU A 181 -8.65 -24.15 2.37
CA LEU A 181 -9.92 -23.43 2.53
C LEU A 181 -10.71 -23.38 1.21
N ILE A 182 -10.01 -23.23 0.10
CA ILE A 182 -10.61 -23.26 -1.24
C ILE A 182 -11.16 -24.65 -1.55
N GLN A 183 -10.41 -25.72 -1.24
CA GLN A 183 -10.84 -27.11 -1.45
C GLN A 183 -12.01 -27.51 -0.56
N VAL A 184 -12.03 -27.05 0.70
CA VAL A 184 -13.18 -27.23 1.60
C VAL A 184 -14.41 -26.48 1.08
N GLY A 185 -14.24 -25.42 0.30
CA GLY A 185 -15.33 -24.68 -0.31
C GLY A 185 -16.15 -23.88 0.71
N CYS A 186 -15.51 -23.36 1.77
CA CYS A 186 -16.17 -22.59 2.82
C CYS A 186 -16.92 -21.35 2.29
N SER A 187 -16.47 -20.78 1.17
CA SER A 187 -17.20 -19.76 0.42
C SER A 187 -16.88 -19.87 -1.07
N ALA A 188 -17.90 -19.83 -1.92
CA ALA A 188 -17.74 -19.74 -3.38
C ALA A 188 -17.02 -18.46 -3.82
N HIS A 189 -16.94 -17.45 -2.95
CA HIS A 189 -16.30 -16.17 -3.23
C HIS A 189 -14.85 -16.10 -2.77
N LEU A 190 -14.35 -17.09 -2.01
CA LEU A 190 -12.99 -17.07 -1.47
C LEU A 190 -11.93 -17.04 -2.58
N LYS A 191 -12.00 -17.98 -3.52
CA LYS A 191 -11.03 -18.06 -4.61
C LYS A 191 -11.04 -16.80 -5.50
N PRO A 192 -12.21 -16.31 -5.99
CA PRO A 192 -12.28 -15.04 -6.71
C PRO A 192 -11.71 -13.85 -5.94
N PHE A 193 -12.02 -13.75 -4.63
CA PHE A 193 -11.50 -12.70 -3.77
C PHE A 193 -9.96 -12.77 -3.67
N LEU A 194 -9.41 -13.93 -3.33
CA LEU A 194 -7.95 -14.09 -3.21
C LEU A 194 -7.26 -13.78 -4.55
N CYS A 195 -7.74 -14.31 -5.67
CA CYS A 195 -7.16 -14.01 -6.97
C CYS A 195 -7.22 -12.51 -7.31
N SER A 196 -8.29 -11.81 -6.96
CA SER A 196 -8.39 -10.36 -7.17
C SER A 196 -7.45 -9.53 -6.29
N VAL A 197 -6.87 -10.11 -5.23
CA VAL A 197 -5.83 -9.48 -4.40
C VAL A 197 -4.42 -9.84 -4.87
N TYR A 198 -4.18 -11.13 -5.10
CA TYR A 198 -2.85 -11.67 -5.40
C TYR A 198 -2.46 -11.54 -6.87
N THR A 199 -3.43 -11.66 -7.78
CA THR A 199 -3.29 -11.49 -9.23
C THR A 199 -4.37 -10.52 -9.73
N PRO A 200 -4.33 -9.25 -9.32
CA PRO A 200 -5.41 -8.30 -9.62
C PRO A 200 -5.53 -8.06 -11.12
N LYS A 201 -6.77 -7.94 -11.62
CA LYS A 201 -7.02 -7.67 -13.04
C LYS A 201 -6.26 -6.44 -13.53
N CYS A 202 -5.51 -6.58 -14.61
CA CYS A 202 -4.90 -5.46 -15.30
C CYS A 202 -5.95 -4.71 -16.14
N VAL A 203 -6.04 -3.39 -15.98
CA VAL A 203 -6.85 -2.50 -16.82
C VAL A 203 -5.97 -1.32 -17.20
N SER A 204 -5.61 -1.24 -18.48
CA SER A 204 -4.76 -0.17 -19.01
C SER A 204 -3.43 -0.02 -18.25
N GLY A 205 -2.79 -1.14 -17.88
CA GLY A 205 -1.53 -1.16 -17.14
C GLY A 205 -1.65 -0.86 -15.64
N ALA A 206 -2.87 -0.80 -15.10
CA ALA A 206 -3.13 -0.57 -13.68
C ALA A 206 -3.91 -1.74 -13.05
N ARG A 207 -3.61 -2.04 -11.77
CA ARG A 207 -4.31 -3.08 -11.01
C ARG A 207 -5.70 -2.60 -10.59
N ARG A 208 -6.71 -3.46 -10.77
CA ARG A 208 -8.06 -3.23 -10.26
C ARG A 208 -8.23 -3.87 -8.87
N PRO A 209 -8.42 -3.10 -7.79
CA PRO A 209 -8.64 -3.66 -6.45
C PRO A 209 -10.00 -4.36 -6.34
N PRO A 210 -10.14 -5.35 -5.43
CA PRO A 210 -11.42 -6.02 -5.21
C PRO A 210 -12.44 -5.13 -4.52
N CYS A 211 -13.67 -5.58 -4.60
CA CYS A 211 -14.78 -5.00 -3.88
C CYS A 211 -14.80 -5.41 -2.42
N ARG A 212 -15.15 -4.46 -1.54
CA ARG A 212 -15.46 -4.78 -0.13
C ARG A 212 -16.51 -5.89 -0.01
N THR A 213 -17.57 -5.82 -0.82
CA THR A 213 -18.65 -6.82 -0.81
C THR A 213 -18.18 -8.21 -1.25
N LEU A 214 -17.20 -8.31 -2.15
CA LEU A 214 -16.59 -9.58 -2.53
C LEU A 214 -15.77 -10.17 -1.37
N CYS A 215 -14.99 -9.32 -0.68
CA CYS A 215 -14.27 -9.71 0.53
C CYS A 215 -15.22 -10.20 1.62
N GLU A 216 -16.29 -9.45 1.92
CA GLU A 216 -17.22 -9.80 2.99
C GLU A 216 -17.88 -11.16 2.76
N LYS A 217 -18.27 -11.45 1.51
CA LYS A 217 -18.80 -12.76 1.11
C LYS A 217 -17.77 -13.89 1.17
N ALA A 218 -16.50 -13.60 0.89
CA ALA A 218 -15.42 -14.56 1.07
C ALA A 218 -15.18 -14.85 2.56
N ARG A 219 -15.10 -13.80 3.38
CA ARG A 219 -14.87 -13.87 4.83
C ARG A 219 -16.01 -14.58 5.55
N SER A 220 -17.27 -14.25 5.25
CA SER A 220 -18.44 -14.76 5.99
C SER A 220 -18.54 -16.28 6.03
N GLY A 221 -18.12 -16.96 4.97
CA GLY A 221 -18.15 -18.43 4.90
C GLY A 221 -16.93 -19.10 5.54
N CYS A 222 -15.77 -18.42 5.56
CA CYS A 222 -14.49 -19.03 5.89
C CYS A 222 -13.93 -18.63 7.26
N GLU A 223 -14.28 -17.44 7.77
CA GLU A 223 -13.76 -16.92 9.03
C GLU A 223 -14.17 -17.79 10.23
N SER A 224 -15.42 -18.26 10.27
CA SER A 224 -15.89 -19.18 11.32
C SER A 224 -15.14 -20.52 11.32
N LEU A 225 -14.82 -21.04 10.13
CA LEU A 225 -14.02 -22.25 9.97
C LEU A 225 -12.57 -22.03 10.42
N MET A 226 -11.96 -20.91 10.03
CA MET A 226 -10.59 -20.57 10.44
C MET A 226 -10.50 -20.41 11.97
N ASN A 227 -11.44 -19.68 12.57
CA ASN A 227 -11.47 -19.43 14.02
C ASN A 227 -11.60 -20.72 14.83
N LYS A 228 -12.25 -21.77 14.29
CA LYS A 228 -12.34 -23.08 14.94
C LYS A 228 -10.98 -23.76 15.16
N TYR A 229 -9.98 -23.39 14.36
CA TYR A 229 -8.61 -23.89 14.43
C TYR A 229 -7.62 -22.83 14.93
N ASP A 230 -8.12 -21.78 15.62
CA ASP A 230 -7.32 -20.65 16.14
C ASP A 230 -6.51 -19.91 15.05
N ILE A 231 -7.00 -19.95 13.81
CA ILE A 231 -6.47 -19.17 12.69
C ILE A 231 -7.43 -18.00 12.44
N TYR A 232 -6.89 -16.79 12.39
CA TYR A 232 -7.71 -15.59 12.21
C TYR A 232 -7.63 -15.08 10.77
N TRP A 233 -8.69 -14.40 10.33
CA TRP A 233 -8.67 -13.68 9.05
C TRP A 233 -7.54 -12.63 9.06
N PRO A 234 -6.62 -12.67 8.09
CA PRO A 234 -5.39 -11.88 8.17
C PRO A 234 -5.66 -10.38 7.96
N GLU A 235 -4.89 -9.55 8.66
CA GLU A 235 -5.03 -8.08 8.64
C GLU A 235 -4.96 -7.52 7.22
N ALA A 236 -4.05 -8.04 6.39
CA ALA A 236 -3.86 -7.62 5.01
C ALA A 236 -5.07 -7.90 4.08
N LEU A 237 -5.98 -8.80 4.49
CA LEU A 237 -7.19 -9.15 3.74
C LEU A 237 -8.46 -8.61 4.38
N ARG A 238 -8.38 -7.75 5.39
CA ARG A 238 -9.57 -7.19 6.04
C ARG A 238 -10.43 -6.40 5.06
N CYS A 239 -11.73 -6.65 5.10
CA CYS A 239 -12.65 -6.07 4.11
C CYS A 239 -12.75 -4.55 4.20
N GLU A 240 -12.43 -3.97 5.35
CA GLU A 240 -12.38 -2.53 5.55
C GLU A 240 -11.29 -1.85 4.68
N ALA A 241 -10.24 -2.58 4.30
CA ALA A 241 -9.16 -2.10 3.42
C ALA A 241 -9.60 -1.90 1.96
N PHE A 242 -10.75 -2.46 1.55
CA PHE A 242 -11.27 -2.35 0.20
C PHE A 242 -12.46 -1.38 0.15
N THR A 243 -12.64 -0.67 -0.97
CA THR A 243 -13.73 0.30 -1.12
C THR A 243 -14.99 -0.35 -1.71
N THR A 244 -16.13 0.30 -1.51
CA THR A 244 -17.41 -0.05 -2.17
C THR A 244 -17.56 0.63 -3.53
N GLU A 245 -16.88 1.76 -3.75
CA GLU A 245 -16.97 2.56 -4.98
C GLU A 245 -16.18 1.95 -6.15
N SER A 246 -15.11 1.17 -5.85
CA SER A 246 -14.33 0.43 -6.85
C SER A 246 -15.08 -0.77 -7.48
N CYS A 247 -16.41 -0.77 -7.47
CA CYS A 247 -17.27 -1.90 -7.83
C CYS A 247 -18.36 -1.57 -8.83
N GLU A 248 -18.73 -0.30 -8.97
CA GLU A 248 -19.96 0.07 -9.70
C GLU A 248 -19.85 0.01 -11.24
N ASN A 249 -18.71 -0.42 -11.78
CA ASN A 249 -18.56 -0.64 -13.22
C ASN A 249 -18.77 -2.10 -13.68
N VAL A 250 -19.32 -2.98 -12.83
CA VAL A 250 -19.66 -4.36 -13.24
C VAL A 250 -21.17 -4.65 -13.23
N SER A 251 -21.97 -3.94 -12.43
CA SER A 251 -23.41 -4.21 -12.36
C SER A 251 -24.22 -3.80 -13.60
N LEU A 252 -23.75 -2.82 -14.38
CA LEU A 252 -24.50 -2.34 -15.54
C LEU A 252 -24.40 -3.28 -16.76
N LEU A 253 -23.34 -4.06 -16.90
CA LEU A 253 -23.22 -5.02 -18.01
C LEU A 253 -24.04 -6.30 -17.76
N PHE A 254 -24.09 -6.80 -16.52
CA PHE A 254 -24.91 -7.98 -16.21
C PHE A 254 -26.42 -7.71 -16.34
N LEU A 255 -26.89 -6.51 -16.01
CA LEU A 255 -28.29 -6.16 -16.21
C LEU A 255 -28.65 -6.04 -17.69
N VAL A 256 -27.78 -5.48 -18.53
CA VAL A 256 -28.03 -5.38 -19.97
C VAL A 256 -28.07 -6.78 -20.62
N PHE A 257 -27.16 -7.70 -20.28
CA PHE A 257 -27.19 -9.06 -20.82
C PHE A 257 -28.40 -9.88 -20.31
N TYR A 258 -28.81 -9.73 -19.05
CA TYR A 258 -29.97 -10.45 -18.51
C TYR A 258 -31.28 -9.98 -19.15
N PHE A 259 -31.44 -8.69 -19.43
CA PHE A 259 -32.61 -8.15 -20.14
C PHE A 259 -32.59 -8.47 -21.65
N GLN A 260 -31.42 -8.55 -22.29
CA GLN A 260 -31.32 -8.87 -23.72
C GLN A 260 -31.69 -10.32 -24.04
N VAL A 261 -31.37 -11.28 -23.14
CA VAL A 261 -31.70 -12.71 -23.35
C VAL A 261 -33.18 -13.00 -23.08
N HIS A 262 -33.84 -12.27 -22.17
CA HIS A 262 -35.25 -12.50 -21.82
C HIS A 262 -36.28 -11.84 -22.76
N ILE A 263 -35.83 -11.00 -23.70
CA ILE A 263 -36.69 -10.40 -24.75
C ILE A 263 -36.69 -11.24 -26.04
N SER A 264 -35.83 -12.26 -26.15
CA SER A 264 -35.72 -13.14 -27.34
C SER A 264 -36.12 -14.60 -27.08
N MET A 265 -36.88 -14.89 -26.01
CA MET A 265 -37.59 -16.16 -25.80
C MET A 265 -39.08 -15.92 -25.63
#